data_AF-A0A0Q6QQ64-F1
#
_entry.id   AF-A0A0Q6QQ64-F1
#
_cell.length_a   1.000
_cell.length_b   1.000
_cell.length_c   1.000
_cell.angle_alpha   90.00
_cell.angle_beta   90.00
_cell.angle_gamma   90.00
#
_symmetry.space_group_name_H-M   'P 1'
#
loop_
_entity.id
_entity.type
_entity.pdbx_description
1 polymer ?
#
loop_
_entity_poly.entity_id
_entity_poly.type
_entity_poly.pdbx_seq_one_letter_code
_entity_poly.pdbx_strand_id
1 'polypeptide(L)'
;MRVRFCYAILLLGTTLLPRVSVGETWTIEGPNNATISVDSACVKRNDPTVLSDTDHETRPVWIDCEFAGKRVTLMMVGLSRVLTNYNDFSADKADNLFDEITVGTDWYPLRERLSFFGGSSNSSFTPVARIHSDGWICPDTKKGCGPPERVVDLKVIGSQVATVALLTIGDFEKGEVKQADGRTIGVRWRFPEPVGKMIATFSF
;
A
#
# COMPACT_ATOMS: atom_id res chain seq x y z
N MET A 1 -51.48 -54.58 4.38
CA MET A 1 -50.31 -54.21 5.20
C MET A 1 -49.17 -53.82 4.28
N ARG A 2 -48.79 -52.54 4.21
CA ARG A 2 -47.47 -52.05 3.77
C ARG A 2 -47.42 -50.54 4.00
N VAL A 3 -46.77 -50.17 5.10
CA VAL A 3 -46.46 -48.81 5.52
C VAL A 3 -45.47 -48.23 4.51
N ARG A 4 -45.77 -47.09 3.90
CA ARG A 4 -44.80 -46.31 3.13
C ARG A 4 -44.35 -45.13 4.00
N PHE A 5 -43.14 -45.26 4.54
CA PHE A 5 -42.44 -44.21 5.27
C PHE A 5 -42.03 -43.09 4.30
N CYS A 6 -42.44 -41.86 4.62
CA CYS A 6 -41.88 -40.64 4.07
C CYS A 6 -40.47 -40.43 4.65
N TYR A 7 -39.45 -40.32 3.80
CA TYR A 7 -38.19 -39.70 4.17
C TYR A 7 -38.02 -38.43 3.35
N ALA A 8 -38.33 -37.30 3.98
CA ALA A 8 -37.91 -35.98 3.53
C ALA A 8 -36.42 -35.83 3.84
N ILE A 9 -35.59 -35.76 2.81
CA ILE A 9 -34.17 -35.45 2.96
C ILE A 9 -34.05 -33.92 3.01
N LEU A 10 -33.83 -33.42 4.22
CA LEU A 10 -33.50 -32.02 4.49
C LEU A 10 -32.01 -31.82 4.15
N LEU A 11 -31.73 -31.36 2.92
CA LEU A 11 -30.40 -30.90 2.53
C LEU A 11 -30.17 -29.50 3.11
N LEU A 12 -29.70 -29.45 4.35
CA LEU A 12 -29.03 -28.28 4.93
C LEU A 12 -27.69 -28.10 4.20
N GLY A 13 -27.74 -27.48 3.02
CA GLY A 13 -26.57 -26.93 2.36
C GLY A 13 -26.10 -25.71 3.13
N THR A 14 -25.29 -25.91 4.17
CA THR A 14 -24.48 -24.85 4.73
C THR A 14 -23.48 -24.43 3.66
N THR A 15 -23.73 -23.30 3.02
CA THR A 15 -22.73 -22.57 2.24
C THR A 15 -21.66 -22.07 3.22
N LEU A 16 -20.74 -22.96 3.56
CA LEU A 16 -19.44 -22.59 4.11
C LEU A 16 -18.77 -21.71 3.04
N LEU A 17 -18.86 -20.40 3.23
CA LEU A 17 -17.95 -19.45 2.60
C LEU A 17 -16.53 -20.02 2.78
N PRO A 18 -15.72 -20.15 1.72
CA PRO A 18 -14.35 -20.59 1.88
C PRO A 18 -13.69 -19.65 2.89
N ARG A 19 -13.19 -20.22 4.00
CA ARG A 19 -12.20 -19.54 4.83
C ARG A 19 -11.10 -19.10 3.88
N VAL A 20 -10.89 -17.79 3.78
CA VAL A 20 -9.72 -17.20 3.12
C VAL A 20 -8.52 -17.96 3.64
N SER A 21 -7.89 -18.77 2.78
CA SER A 21 -6.64 -19.43 3.16
C SER A 21 -5.68 -18.32 3.53
N VAL A 22 -4.92 -18.51 4.62
CA VAL A 22 -3.75 -17.69 4.89
C VAL A 22 -2.87 -17.82 3.64
N GLY A 23 -2.90 -16.78 2.80
CA GLY A 23 -2.44 -16.84 1.41
C GLY A 23 -0.95 -17.11 1.35
N GLU A 24 -0.54 -17.89 0.35
CA GLU A 24 0.85 -18.02 -0.03
C GLU A 24 1.41 -16.62 -0.31
N THR A 25 2.35 -16.19 0.54
CA THR A 25 3.06 -14.92 0.34
C THR A 25 4.33 -15.19 -0.45
N TRP A 26 4.65 -14.31 -1.39
CA TRP A 26 5.89 -14.39 -2.16
C TRP A 26 6.64 -13.06 -2.11
N THR A 27 7.93 -13.07 -2.39
CA THR A 27 8.78 -11.88 -2.29
C THR A 27 9.01 -11.27 -3.67
N ILE A 28 8.78 -9.96 -3.78
CA ILE A 28 9.17 -9.16 -4.94
C ILE A 28 10.44 -8.40 -4.59
N GLU A 29 11.45 -8.57 -5.43
CA GLU A 29 12.65 -7.73 -5.45
C GLU A 29 12.43 -6.54 -6.39
N GLY A 30 12.85 -5.37 -5.92
CA GLY A 30 12.86 -4.11 -6.66
C GLY A 30 14.23 -3.43 -6.60
N PRO A 31 14.27 -2.11 -6.88
CA PRO A 31 15.50 -1.32 -6.90
C PRO A 31 16.39 -1.51 -5.67
N ASN A 32 17.71 -1.57 -5.89
CA ASN A 32 18.72 -1.66 -4.82
C ASN A 32 18.49 -2.81 -3.82
N ASN A 33 18.07 -3.97 -4.34
CA ASN A 33 17.71 -5.17 -3.56
C ASN A 33 16.62 -4.92 -2.52
N ALA A 34 15.84 -3.84 -2.64
CA ALA A 34 14.70 -3.65 -1.77
C ALA A 34 13.68 -4.75 -2.03
N THR A 35 13.07 -5.25 -0.95
CA THR A 35 12.12 -6.35 -1.01
C THR A 35 10.80 -5.98 -0.38
N ILE A 36 9.73 -6.62 -0.86
CA ILE A 36 8.41 -6.59 -0.25
C ILE A 36 7.79 -7.99 -0.34
N SER A 37 7.16 -8.44 0.73
CA SER A 37 6.36 -9.66 0.71
C SER A 37 4.93 -9.30 0.28
N VAL A 38 4.42 -10.01 -0.72
CA VAL A 38 3.13 -9.75 -1.34
C VAL A 38 2.19 -10.93 -1.21
N ASP A 39 0.90 -10.63 -1.13
CA ASP A 39 -0.15 -11.64 -1.12
C ASP A 39 -0.31 -12.27 -2.52
N SER A 40 -0.77 -13.53 -2.56
CA SER A 40 -1.20 -14.22 -3.77
C SER A 40 -2.23 -13.47 -4.62
N ALA A 41 -3.01 -12.55 -4.05
CA ALA A 41 -3.95 -11.69 -4.75
C ALA A 41 -3.29 -10.51 -5.51
N CYS A 42 -1.97 -10.40 -5.46
CA CYS A 42 -1.19 -9.36 -6.12
C CYS A 42 -0.43 -9.90 -7.33
N VAL A 43 -0.25 -9.03 -8.33
CA VAL A 43 0.48 -9.33 -9.57
C VAL A 43 1.52 -8.23 -9.79
N LYS A 44 2.78 -8.63 -10.00
CA LYS A 44 3.81 -7.71 -10.50
C LYS A 44 3.47 -7.35 -11.95
N ARG A 45 3.34 -6.06 -12.24
CA ARG A 45 3.06 -5.59 -13.60
C ARG A 45 4.26 -5.93 -14.50
N ASN A 46 4.00 -6.69 -15.54
CA ASN A 46 4.96 -6.87 -16.62
C ASN A 46 4.79 -5.69 -17.56
N ASP A 47 5.59 -4.64 -17.37
CA ASP A 47 5.58 -3.49 -18.27
C ASP A 47 6.67 -3.64 -19.34
N PRO A 48 6.31 -3.93 -20.61
CA PRO A 48 7.27 -4.04 -21.70
C PRO A 48 7.81 -2.68 -22.17
N THR A 49 7.21 -1.56 -21.72
CA THR A 49 7.64 -0.20 -22.07
C THR A 49 8.60 0.42 -21.07
N VAL A 50 8.77 -0.19 -19.89
CA VAL A 50 9.89 0.11 -19.00
C VAL A 50 11.14 -0.50 -19.62
N LEU A 51 11.77 0.34 -20.44
CA LEU A 51 12.82 0.06 -21.40
C LEU A 51 13.87 -0.94 -20.91
N SER A 52 14.30 -1.81 -21.83
CA SER A 52 15.37 -2.79 -21.69
C SER A 52 16.73 -2.24 -21.23
N ASP A 53 16.85 -0.91 -21.09
CA ASP A 53 18.09 -0.18 -20.78
C ASP A 53 18.05 0.52 -19.41
N THR A 54 16.96 0.40 -18.63
CA THR A 54 16.92 0.95 -17.27
C THR A 54 17.59 -0.02 -16.29
N ASP A 55 18.64 0.44 -15.63
CA ASP A 55 19.40 -0.28 -14.61
C ASP A 55 18.46 -0.93 -13.58
N HIS A 56 18.73 -2.19 -13.22
CA HIS A 56 18.02 -2.92 -12.17
C HIS A 56 18.01 -2.15 -10.84
N GLU A 57 18.99 -1.26 -10.62
CA GLU A 57 19.10 -0.42 -9.43
C GLU A 57 18.10 0.76 -9.39
N THR A 58 17.45 1.12 -10.51
CA THR A 58 16.55 2.29 -10.57
C THR A 58 15.19 2.00 -11.19
N ARG A 59 15.04 0.86 -11.89
CA ARG A 59 13.80 0.48 -12.57
C ARG A 59 12.59 0.38 -11.62
N PRO A 60 11.51 1.15 -11.82
CA PRO A 60 10.34 1.05 -10.98
C PRO A 60 9.67 -0.33 -11.12
N VAL A 61 9.20 -0.87 -9.99
CA VAL A 61 8.43 -2.12 -9.93
C VAL A 61 7.02 -1.80 -9.49
N TRP A 62 6.06 -2.09 -10.37
CA TRP A 62 4.63 -1.92 -10.12
C TRP A 62 4.00 -3.23 -9.67
N ILE A 63 3.13 -3.15 -8.68
CA ILE A 63 2.43 -4.29 -8.08
C ILE A 63 0.95 -3.91 -7.97
N ASP A 64 0.09 -4.65 -8.66
CA ASP A 64 -1.34 -4.43 -8.66
C ASP A 64 -2.03 -5.52 -7.83
N CYS A 65 -2.90 -5.13 -6.91
CA CYS A 65 -3.60 -6.04 -6.00
C CYS A 65 -5.10 -5.80 -6.02
N GLU A 66 -5.89 -6.87 -5.91
CA GLU A 66 -7.34 -6.79 -5.77
C GLU A 66 -7.83 -7.62 -4.58
N PHE A 67 -8.43 -6.97 -3.58
CA PHE A 67 -8.97 -7.60 -2.38
C PHE A 67 -10.45 -7.30 -2.23
N ALA A 68 -11.31 -8.31 -2.35
CA ALA A 68 -12.77 -8.14 -2.20
C ALA A 68 -13.33 -6.97 -3.04
N GLY A 69 -12.85 -6.82 -4.28
CA GLY A 69 -13.24 -5.73 -5.20
C GLY A 69 -12.59 -4.37 -4.92
N LYS A 70 -11.62 -4.30 -4.00
CA LYS A 70 -10.80 -3.12 -3.70
C LYS A 70 -9.47 -3.23 -4.43
N ARG A 71 -9.15 -2.24 -5.25
CA ARG A 71 -7.93 -2.18 -6.04
C ARG A 71 -6.89 -1.29 -5.39
N VAL A 72 -5.68 -1.80 -5.24
CA VAL A 72 -4.53 -1.06 -4.73
C VAL A 72 -3.34 -1.33 -5.62
N THR A 73 -2.61 -0.27 -5.96
CA THR A 73 -1.38 -0.36 -6.73
C THR A 73 -0.23 0.18 -5.89
N LEU A 74 0.88 -0.55 -5.90
CA LEU A 74 2.14 -0.18 -5.24
C LEU A 74 3.20 0.05 -6.33
N MET A 75 4.08 1.02 -6.10
CA MET A 75 5.26 1.26 -6.91
C MET A 75 6.49 1.33 -6.02
N MET A 76 7.45 0.43 -6.23
CA MET A 76 8.81 0.53 -5.68
C MET A 76 9.69 1.28 -6.66
N VAL A 77 10.43 2.29 -6.22
CA VAL A 77 11.32 3.07 -7.08
C VAL A 77 12.59 3.49 -6.35
N GLY A 78 13.73 3.40 -7.03
CA GLY A 78 15.00 3.95 -6.52
C GLY A 78 15.02 5.45 -6.68
N LEU A 79 15.41 6.19 -5.63
CA LEU A 79 15.56 7.64 -5.70
C LEU A 79 16.99 8.00 -6.15
N SER A 80 17.09 9.10 -6.91
CA SER A 80 18.37 9.59 -7.45
C SER A 80 19.35 10.08 -6.37
N ARG A 81 18.82 10.41 -5.19
CA ARG A 81 19.56 10.91 -4.03
C ARG A 81 19.48 9.91 -2.88
N VAL A 82 20.61 9.70 -2.22
CA VAL A 82 20.64 8.99 -0.94
C VAL A 82 20.18 9.96 0.15
N LEU A 83 19.00 9.74 0.71
CA LEU A 83 18.52 10.49 1.86
C LEU A 83 19.27 9.97 3.09
N THR A 84 20.14 10.82 3.66
CA THR A 84 21.04 10.42 4.75
C THR A 84 20.89 11.28 6.00
N ASN A 85 20.16 12.39 5.94
CA ASN A 85 20.00 13.30 7.07
C ASN A 85 18.61 13.18 7.68
N TYR A 86 18.48 13.22 9.01
CA TYR A 86 17.18 13.25 9.71
C TYR A 86 16.20 14.29 9.12
N ASN A 87 16.72 15.44 8.72
CA ASN A 87 15.91 16.52 8.15
C ASN A 87 15.35 16.19 6.76
N ASP A 88 15.86 15.14 6.10
CA ASP A 88 15.28 14.59 4.88
C ASP A 88 14.06 13.71 5.18
N PHE A 89 13.93 13.24 6.43
CA PHE A 89 12.88 12.33 6.90
C PHE A 89 11.82 13.06 7.70
N SER A 90 11.11 14.00 7.07
CA SER A 90 10.00 14.71 7.70
C SER A 90 8.76 14.71 6.80
N ALA A 91 7.57 14.61 7.38
CA ALA A 91 6.32 14.41 6.63
C ALA A 91 6.00 15.59 5.68
N ASP A 92 6.54 16.78 5.93
CA ASP A 92 6.49 17.95 5.03
C ASP A 92 7.30 17.76 3.73
N LYS A 93 8.16 16.74 3.65
CA LYS A 93 8.87 16.36 2.41
C LYS A 93 8.13 15.34 1.57
N ALA A 94 7.07 14.72 2.10
CA ALA A 94 6.32 13.68 1.40
C ALA A 94 5.74 14.17 0.07
N ASP A 95 5.30 15.43 0.03
CA ASP A 95 4.86 16.12 -1.18
C ASP A 95 5.94 16.16 -2.28
N ASN A 96 7.15 16.61 -1.94
CA ASN A 96 8.25 16.71 -2.90
C ASN A 96 8.74 15.33 -3.36
N LEU A 97 8.72 14.34 -2.46
CA LEU A 97 9.06 12.97 -2.78
C LEU A 97 8.01 12.34 -3.70
N PHE A 98 6.73 12.60 -3.47
CA PHE A 98 5.66 12.19 -4.37
C PHE A 98 5.88 12.75 -5.77
N ASP A 99 6.22 14.03 -5.89
CA ASP A 99 6.52 14.66 -7.18
C ASP A 99 7.71 13.97 -7.86
N GLU A 100 8.84 13.80 -7.16
CA GLU A 100 10.03 13.10 -7.67
C GLU A 100 9.71 11.67 -8.17
N ILE A 101 8.91 10.92 -7.39
CA ILE A 101 8.55 9.52 -7.66
C ILE A 101 7.58 9.40 -8.84
N THR A 102 6.64 10.32 -8.98
CA THR A 102 5.52 10.17 -9.91
C THR A 102 5.72 10.89 -11.24
N VAL A 103 6.74 11.73 -11.39
CA VAL A 103 7.07 12.38 -12.67
C VAL A 103 7.12 11.35 -13.80
N GLY A 104 6.38 11.62 -14.88
CA GLY A 104 6.31 10.72 -16.05
C GLY A 104 5.35 9.54 -15.90
N THR A 105 4.63 9.43 -14.78
CA THR A 105 3.58 8.42 -14.56
C THR A 105 2.18 9.03 -14.63
N ASP A 106 1.16 8.18 -14.73
CA ASP A 106 -0.25 8.58 -14.63
C ASP A 106 -0.64 9.08 -13.23
N TRP A 107 0.23 8.91 -12.23
CA TRP A 107 0.02 9.43 -10.87
C TRP A 107 0.45 10.88 -10.70
N TYR A 108 1.29 11.43 -11.58
CA TYR A 108 1.76 12.82 -11.45
C TYR A 108 0.62 13.85 -11.34
N PRO A 109 -0.45 13.78 -12.17
CA PRO A 109 -1.57 14.72 -12.06
C PRO A 109 -2.35 14.63 -10.74
N LEU A 110 -2.23 13.54 -9.98
CA LEU A 110 -2.90 13.39 -8.68
C LEU A 110 -2.35 14.36 -7.63
N ARG A 111 -1.17 14.94 -7.86
CA ARG A 111 -0.50 15.89 -6.97
C ARG A 111 -1.40 17.03 -6.52
N GLU A 112 -2.20 17.60 -7.42
CA GLU A 112 -3.06 18.76 -7.12
C GLU A 112 -4.17 18.44 -6.11
N ARG A 113 -4.45 17.15 -5.92
CA ARG A 113 -5.52 16.61 -5.07
C ARG A 113 -4.98 15.83 -3.88
N LEU A 114 -3.66 15.68 -3.79
CA LEU A 114 -2.97 14.95 -2.74
C LEU A 114 -2.83 15.82 -1.50
N SER A 115 -3.12 15.22 -0.35
CA SER A 115 -2.80 15.80 0.96
C SER A 115 -2.23 14.74 1.88
N PHE A 116 -0.97 14.91 2.28
CA PHE A 116 -0.39 14.17 3.40
C PHE A 116 -0.79 14.85 4.72
N PHE A 117 -1.15 14.06 5.73
CA PHE A 117 -1.64 14.58 7.02
C PHE A 117 -1.06 13.84 8.23
N GLY A 118 -0.20 12.85 8.00
CA GLY A 118 0.42 12.07 9.05
C GLY A 118 1.69 11.40 8.57
N GLY A 119 2.50 10.97 9.53
CA GLY A 119 3.70 10.22 9.24
C GLY A 119 4.56 10.01 10.47
N SER A 120 5.54 9.14 10.31
CA SER A 120 6.61 8.95 11.27
C SER A 120 7.94 8.91 10.56
N SER A 121 8.98 9.31 11.26
CA SER A 121 10.34 9.14 10.79
C SER A 121 11.21 8.51 11.85
N ASN A 122 12.15 7.69 11.39
CA ASN A 122 13.24 7.22 12.20
C ASN A 122 14.55 7.52 11.47
N SER A 123 15.35 8.38 12.08
CA SER A 123 16.62 8.88 11.55
C SER A 123 17.85 8.33 12.25
N SER A 124 17.68 7.39 13.17
CA SER A 124 18.81 6.79 13.86
C SER A 124 19.57 5.89 12.88
N PHE A 125 20.61 6.43 12.25
CA PHE A 125 21.47 5.69 11.32
C PHE A 125 22.28 4.64 12.06
N THR A 126 21.75 3.41 12.15
CA THR A 126 22.45 2.15 11.85
C THR A 126 21.45 0.99 11.83
N PRO A 127 21.22 0.27 10.71
CA PRO A 127 21.74 0.47 9.35
C PRO A 127 20.77 1.18 8.36
N VAL A 128 19.53 1.53 8.76
CA VAL A 128 18.49 2.01 7.83
C VAL A 128 17.69 3.19 8.43
N ALA A 129 17.48 4.25 7.65
CA ALA A 129 16.56 5.34 7.95
C ALA A 129 15.21 5.16 7.24
N ARG A 130 14.12 5.66 7.82
CA ARG A 130 12.76 5.46 7.27
C ARG A 130 11.88 6.71 7.36
N ILE A 131 11.18 7.04 6.26
CA ILE A 131 9.98 7.90 6.25
C ILE A 131 8.79 6.96 6.10
N HIS A 132 7.71 7.26 6.82
CA HIS A 132 6.39 6.78 6.50
C HIS A 132 5.43 7.97 6.54
N SER A 133 4.61 8.15 5.51
CA SER A 133 3.62 9.22 5.41
C SER A 133 2.30 8.69 4.87
N ASP A 134 1.22 9.04 5.56
CA ASP A 134 -0.16 8.71 5.20
C ASP A 134 -0.80 9.93 4.53
N GLY A 135 -1.48 9.72 3.40
CA GLY A 135 -2.11 10.76 2.61
C GLY A 135 -3.43 10.33 1.98
N TRP A 136 -4.14 11.30 1.41
CA TRP A 136 -5.42 11.11 0.71
C TRP A 136 -5.38 11.82 -0.63
N ILE A 137 -6.00 11.20 -1.64
CA ILE A 137 -6.43 11.88 -2.86
C ILE A 137 -7.87 12.34 -2.65
N CYS A 138 -8.07 13.65 -2.57
CA CYS A 138 -9.38 14.26 -2.31
C CYS A 138 -10.18 14.41 -3.61
N PRO A 139 -11.51 14.21 -3.62
CA PRO A 139 -12.34 14.39 -4.82
C PRO A 139 -12.19 15.79 -5.46
N ASP A 140 -12.09 16.82 -4.63
CA ASP A 140 -11.92 18.21 -5.02
C ASP A 140 -10.60 18.79 -4.49
N THR A 141 -10.07 19.80 -5.18
CA THR A 141 -8.83 20.51 -4.82
C THR A 141 -9.00 21.54 -3.69
N LYS A 142 -10.21 21.71 -3.13
CA LYS A 142 -10.50 22.74 -2.12
C LYS A 142 -10.53 22.16 -0.70
N LYS A 143 -10.05 22.97 0.26
CA LYS A 143 -9.84 22.65 1.69
C LYS A 143 -10.94 21.77 2.31
N GLY A 144 -10.51 20.65 2.88
CA GLY A 144 -11.34 19.71 3.61
C GLY A 144 -11.61 18.46 2.77
N CYS A 145 -10.69 17.49 2.83
CA CYS A 145 -10.93 16.17 2.26
C CYS A 145 -12.15 15.57 2.99
N GLY A 146 -13.26 15.39 2.28
CA GLY A 146 -14.37 14.57 2.77
C GLY A 146 -13.96 13.09 2.83
N PRO A 147 -14.83 12.13 2.47
CA PRO A 147 -14.31 10.79 2.19
C PRO A 147 -13.28 10.89 1.05
N PRO A 148 -12.09 10.28 1.19
CA PRO A 148 -11.08 10.30 0.13
C PRO A 148 -11.59 9.55 -1.10
N GLU A 149 -11.08 9.88 -2.29
CA GLU A 149 -11.24 9.03 -3.47
C GLU A 149 -10.29 7.82 -3.36
N ARG A 150 -9.05 8.08 -2.95
CA ARG A 150 -8.01 7.08 -2.72
C ARG A 150 -7.24 7.41 -1.45
N VAL A 151 -6.76 6.39 -0.76
CA VAL A 151 -5.74 6.57 0.29
C VAL A 151 -4.36 6.36 -0.32
N VAL A 152 -3.37 7.01 0.28
CA VAL A 152 -1.98 7.04 -0.16
C VAL A 152 -1.09 6.69 1.02
N ASP A 153 -0.09 5.84 0.79
CA ASP A 153 0.99 5.56 1.73
C ASP A 153 2.32 5.72 1.00
N LEU A 154 3.18 6.56 1.56
CA LEU A 154 4.55 6.73 1.09
C LEU A 154 5.49 6.24 2.17
N LYS A 155 6.24 5.18 1.88
CA LYS A 155 7.30 4.67 2.74
C LYS A 155 8.63 4.78 2.01
N VAL A 156 9.61 5.42 2.62
CA VAL A 156 10.97 5.55 2.04
C VAL A 156 11.95 4.90 3.00
N ILE A 157 12.83 4.06 2.47
CA ILE A 157 13.92 3.44 3.21
C ILE A 157 15.25 3.90 2.62
N GLY A 158 16.18 4.32 3.47
CA GLY A 158 17.50 4.81 3.08
C GLY A 158 18.61 4.03 3.78
N SER A 159 19.67 3.69 3.05
CA SER A 159 20.94 3.18 3.56
C SER A 159 22.07 4.17 3.24
N GLN A 160 23.32 3.79 3.45
CA GLN A 160 24.46 4.63 3.05
C GLN A 160 24.67 4.72 1.54
N VAL A 161 24.10 3.79 0.77
CA VAL A 161 24.37 3.65 -0.67
C VAL A 161 23.13 3.82 -1.54
N ALA A 162 21.93 3.67 -0.97
CA ALA A 162 20.70 3.68 -1.74
C ALA A 162 19.55 4.28 -0.96
N THR A 163 18.56 4.80 -1.68
CA THR A 163 17.25 5.14 -1.13
C THR A 163 16.17 4.62 -2.05
N VAL A 164 15.19 3.93 -1.48
CA VAL A 164 14.09 3.32 -2.22
C VAL A 164 12.79 3.75 -1.59
N ALA A 165 11.86 4.20 -2.43
CA ALA A 165 10.52 4.54 -2.03
C ALA A 165 9.54 3.42 -2.43
N LEU A 166 8.55 3.21 -1.58
CA LEU A 166 7.32 2.48 -1.85
C LEU A 166 6.18 3.49 -1.79
N LEU A 167 5.57 3.77 -2.93
CA LEU A 167 4.36 4.58 -3.02
C LEU A 167 3.18 3.66 -3.29
N THR A 168 2.17 3.71 -2.43
CA THR A 168 0.95 2.91 -2.53
C THR A 168 -0.25 3.81 -2.68
N ILE A 169 -1.09 3.58 -3.69
CA ILE A 169 -2.32 4.33 -3.94
C ILE A 169 -3.45 3.34 -4.21
N GLY A 170 -4.62 3.56 -3.62
CA GLY A 170 -5.74 2.66 -3.89
C GLY A 170 -7.00 2.89 -3.10
N ASP A 171 -7.90 1.93 -3.27
CA ASP A 171 -9.13 1.81 -2.52
C ASP A 171 -8.85 1.59 -1.03
N PHE A 172 -9.85 1.97 -0.23
CA PHE A 172 -9.76 1.95 1.22
C PHE A 172 -10.95 1.25 1.85
N GLU A 173 -10.76 0.96 3.13
CA GLU A 173 -11.78 0.54 4.07
C GLU A 173 -12.02 1.62 5.11
N LYS A 174 -13.27 1.70 5.56
CA LYS A 174 -13.67 2.54 6.69
C LYS A 174 -13.46 1.76 7.98
N GLY A 175 -12.49 2.19 8.79
CA GLY A 175 -12.30 1.70 10.15
C GLY A 175 -12.93 2.64 11.17
N GLU A 176 -13.47 2.09 12.26
CA GLU A 176 -13.83 2.86 13.44
C GLU A 176 -12.60 3.01 14.34
N VAL A 177 -12.33 4.23 14.81
CA VAL A 177 -11.37 4.46 15.89
C VAL A 177 -12.14 4.39 17.18
N LYS A 178 -11.83 3.39 18.02
CA LYS A 178 -12.48 3.18 19.31
C LYS A 178 -11.53 3.58 20.44
N GLN A 179 -12.08 4.22 21.47
CA GLN A 179 -11.41 4.35 22.75
C GLN A 179 -11.32 2.99 23.45
N ALA A 180 -10.50 2.92 24.51
CA ALA A 180 -10.33 1.72 25.32
C ALA A 180 -11.66 1.22 25.94
N ASP A 181 -12.63 2.12 26.15
CA ASP A 181 -13.98 1.83 26.62
C ASP A 181 -14.94 1.32 25.52
N GLY A 182 -14.45 1.18 24.28
CA GLY A 182 -15.23 0.73 23.13
C GLY A 182 -16.00 1.84 22.41
N ARG A 183 -15.99 3.09 22.89
CA ARG A 183 -16.68 4.21 22.24
C ARG A 183 -15.97 4.63 20.95
N THR A 184 -16.72 4.72 19.85
CA THR A 184 -16.20 5.26 18.59
C THR A 184 -15.93 6.76 18.72
N ILE A 185 -14.68 7.17 18.54
CA ILE A 185 -14.21 8.56 18.61
C ILE A 185 -13.82 9.14 17.25
N GLY A 186 -13.87 8.32 16.21
CA GLY A 186 -13.56 8.77 14.86
C GLY A 186 -13.67 7.66 13.84
N VAL A 187 -13.40 8.05 12.61
CA VAL A 187 -13.29 7.15 11.47
C VAL A 187 -11.88 7.29 10.93
N ARG A 188 -11.28 6.16 10.55
CA ARG A 188 -10.02 6.12 9.82
C ARG A 188 -10.24 5.45 8.47
N TRP A 189 -9.80 6.11 7.41
CA TRP A 189 -9.69 5.51 6.08
C TRP A 189 -8.32 4.86 5.99
N ARG A 190 -8.27 3.57 5.69
CA ARG A 190 -7.02 2.80 5.64
C ARG A 190 -7.09 1.81 4.48
N PHE A 191 -5.93 1.36 4.01
CA PHE A 191 -5.90 0.23 3.11
C PHE A 191 -6.50 -1.03 3.74
N PRO A 192 -7.01 -1.98 2.91
CA PRO A 192 -7.34 -3.33 3.37
C PRO A 192 -6.19 -3.93 4.18
N GLU A 193 -6.51 -4.72 5.20
CA GLU A 193 -5.50 -5.28 6.12
C GLU A 193 -4.33 -6.01 5.41
N PRO A 194 -4.56 -6.84 4.37
CA PRO A 194 -3.46 -7.49 3.64
C PRO A 194 -2.46 -6.48 3.07
N VAL A 195 -2.94 -5.35 2.53
CA VAL A 195 -2.08 -4.29 2.00
C VAL A 195 -1.24 -3.63 3.08
N GLY A 196 -1.85 -3.33 4.24
CA GLY A 196 -1.10 -2.81 5.38
C GLY A 196 0.02 -3.75 5.83
N LYS A 197 -0.22 -5.07 5.80
CA LYS A 197 0.82 -6.08 6.08
C LYS A 197 1.92 -6.09 5.03
N MET A 198 1.59 -5.99 3.74
CA MET A 198 2.59 -5.91 2.67
C MET A 198 3.49 -4.67 2.84
N ILE A 199 2.91 -3.49 3.02
CA ILE A 199 3.66 -2.23 3.23
C ILE A 199 4.62 -2.35 4.43
N ALA A 200 4.19 -3.03 5.51
CA ALA A 200 5.03 -3.25 6.68
C ALA A 200 6.30 -4.07 6.38
N THR A 201 6.23 -5.02 5.44
CA THR A 201 7.36 -5.90 5.06
C THR A 201 8.39 -5.24 4.15
N PHE A 202 8.08 -4.05 3.59
CA PHE A 202 9.00 -3.34 2.72
C PHE A 202 10.31 -2.97 3.45
N SER A 203 11.44 -3.47 2.92
CA SER A 203 12.77 -3.38 3.53
C SER A 203 13.89 -3.51 2.49
N PHE A 204 15.15 -3.38 2.93
CA PHE A 204 16.33 -3.87 2.20
C PHE A 204 16.57 -5.33 2.58
#